data_AF-A0A841LR42-F1
#
_entry.id   AF-A0A841LR42-F1
#
_cell.length_a   1.000
_cell.length_b   1.000
_cell.length_c   1.000
_cell.angle_alpha   90.00
_cell.angle_beta   90.00
_cell.angle_gamma   90.00
#
_symmetry.space_group_name_H-M   'P 1'
#
loop_
_entity.id
_entity.type
_entity.pdbx_description
1 polymer ?
#
loop_
_entity_poly.entity_id
_entity_poly.type
_entity_poly.pdbx_seq_one_letter_code
_entity_poly.pdbx_strand_id
1 'polypeptide(L)' 'MRTILPPENILPSDVSMFLAGTIDMGHSVDWQQEFIHQANQEETLDDVVVFNPRRKSWDHSWTQSIENVQFCEQVN' A
#
# COMPACT_ATOMS: atom_id res chain seq x y z
N MET A 1 10.88 6.57 -7.00
CA MET A 1 9.90 5.50 -7.33
C MET A 1 8.45 5.98 -7.23
N ARG A 2 7.52 5.43 -8.04
CA ARG A 2 6.07 5.66 -7.90
C ARG A 2 5.48 4.65 -6.91
N THR A 3 4.78 5.10 -5.87
CA THR A 3 4.05 4.22 -4.93
C THR A 3 2.56 4.29 -5.18
N ILE A 4 1.89 3.14 -5.23
CA ILE A 4 0.43 2.98 -5.35
C ILE A 4 -0.08 2.34 -4.06
N LEU A 5 -1.10 2.96 -3.45
CA LEU A 5 -1.71 2.54 -2.19
C LEU A 5 -3.17 2.15 -2.43
N PRO A 6 -3.77 1.22 -1.66
CA PRO A 6 -5.20 0.99 -1.74
C PRO A 6 -6.00 2.23 -1.32
N PRO A 7 -7.14 2.52 -1.98
CA PRO A 7 -7.79 1.75 -3.05
C PRO A 7 -7.46 2.23 -4.47
N GLU A 8 -6.29 2.83 -4.71
CA GLU A 8 -5.92 3.33 -6.04
C GLU A 8 -5.84 2.22 -7.10
N ASN A 9 -6.25 2.53 -8.33
CA ASN A 9 -6.21 1.59 -9.45
C ASN A 9 -4.76 1.26 -9.86
N ILE A 10 -4.50 -0.02 -10.10
CA ILE A 10 -3.24 -0.51 -10.66
C ILE A 10 -3.24 -0.28 -12.17
N LEU A 11 -2.26 0.48 -12.65
CA LEU A 11 -1.98 0.62 -14.08
C LEU A 11 -0.82 -0.31 -14.47
N PRO A 12 -0.78 -0.82 -15.71
CA PRO A 12 0.36 -1.59 -16.20
C PRO A 12 1.68 -0.83 -16.06
N SER A 13 2.74 -1.54 -15.71
CA SER A 13 4.10 -1.03 -15.56
C SER A 13 5.09 -2.08 -16.03
N ASP A 14 6.22 -1.66 -16.59
CA ASP A 14 7.26 -2.57 -17.09
C ASP A 14 7.96 -3.32 -15.95
N VAL A 15 8.19 -2.65 -14.81
CA VAL A 15 8.80 -3.23 -13.61
C VAL A 15 8.00 -2.81 -12.38
N SER A 16 7.57 -3.78 -11.57
CA SER A 16 6.83 -3.52 -10.35
C SER A 16 7.23 -4.42 -9.18
N MET A 17 7.09 -3.90 -7.97
CA MET A 17 7.34 -4.60 -6.71
C MET A 17 6.10 -4.52 -5.81
N PHE A 18 5.73 -5.63 -5.18
CA PHE A 18 4.65 -5.69 -4.19
C PHE A 18 5.24 -5.90 -2.78
N LEU A 19 4.93 -5.00 -1.83
CA LEU A 19 5.45 -5.06 -0.46
C LEU A 19 4.63 -6.01 0.42
N ALA A 20 4.75 -7.32 0.15
CA ALA A 20 4.15 -8.35 1.01
C ALA A 20 4.85 -8.41 2.38
N GLY A 21 4.10 -8.77 3.43
CA GLY A 21 4.66 -8.97 4.76
C GLY A 21 3.76 -8.37 5.85
N THR A 22 4.35 -8.18 7.03
CA THR A 22 3.62 -7.77 8.24
C THR A 22 2.90 -6.44 8.05
N ILE A 23 1.58 -6.46 8.28
CA ILE A 23 0.73 -5.31 8.49
C ILE A 23 -0.02 -5.59 9.79
N ASP A 24 0.28 -4.81 10.81
CA ASP A 24 -0.16 -5.10 12.18
C ASP A 24 -0.73 -3.84 12.83
N MET A 25 -1.46 -3.03 12.06
CA MET A 25 -2.29 -1.92 12.55
C MET A 25 -1.60 -0.92 13.50
N GLY A 26 -0.29 -0.70 13.32
CA GLY A 26 0.53 0.17 14.16
C GLY A 26 1.25 -0.51 15.34
N HIS A 27 0.98 -1.79 15.60
CA HIS A 27 1.71 -2.59 16.60
C HIS A 27 3.10 -3.01 16.12
N SER A 28 3.29 -3.14 14.80
CA SER A 28 4.59 -3.36 14.17
C SER A 28 5.11 -2.09 13.49
N VAL A 29 6.44 -1.95 13.44
CA VAL A 29 7.14 -0.91 12.68
C VAL A 29 6.59 -0.84 11.25
N ASP A 30 6.40 0.38 10.76
CA ASP A 30 6.01 0.62 9.36
C ASP A 30 7.23 0.45 8.45
N TRP A 31 7.66 -0.81 8.29
CA TRP A 31 8.80 -1.16 7.44
C TRP A 31 8.54 -0.83 5.98
N GLN A 32 7.27 -0.80 5.55
CA GLN A 32 6.91 -0.43 4.19
C GLN A 32 7.29 1.03 3.90
N GLN A 33 6.97 1.95 4.82
CA GLN A 33 7.38 3.34 4.69
C GLN A 33 8.89 3.52 4.78
N GLU A 34 9.56 2.80 5.68
CA GLU A 34 11.03 2.84 5.78
C GLU A 34 11.69 2.38 4.46
N PHE A 35 11.24 1.26 3.90
CA PHE A 35 11.74 0.78 2.61
C PHE A 35 11.51 1.80 1.49
N ILE A 36 10.30 2.38 1.38
CA ILE A 36 10.00 3.38 0.36
C ILE A 36 10.89 4.62 0.52
N HIS A 37 11.16 5.05 1.76
CA HIS A 37 12.04 6.18 2.02
C HIS A 37 13.46 5.92 1.50
N GLN A 38 14.04 4.78 1.87
CA GLN A 38 15.40 4.41 1.45
C GLN A 38 15.47 4.20 -0.07
N ALA A 39 14.51 3.48 -0.64
CA ALA A 39 14.51 3.18 -2.07
C ALA A 39 14.26 4.41 -2.96
N ASN A 40 13.63 5.47 -2.44
CA ASN A 40 13.56 6.76 -3.14
C ASN A 40 14.89 7.53 -3.17
N GLN A 41 15.91 7.10 -2.42
CA GLN A 41 17.26 7.65 -2.49
C GLN A 41 18.13 6.97 -3.57
N GLU A 42 17.64 5.88 -4.17
CA GLU A 42 18.36 5.08 -5.16
C GLU A 42 17.86 5.39 -6.58
N GLU A 43 18.62 6.15 -7.36
CA GLU A 43 18.27 6.58 -8.73
C GLU A 43 17.94 5.39 -9.65
N THR A 44 18.57 4.23 -9.42
CA THR A 44 18.34 3.01 -10.21
C THR A 44 16.92 2.44 -10.07
N LEU A 45 16.15 2.89 -9.08
CA LEU A 45 14.80 2.41 -8.80
C LEU A 45 13.71 3.38 -9.30
N ASP A 46 14.05 4.51 -9.91
CA ASP A 46 13.07 5.55 -10.24
C ASP A 46 11.92 5.08 -11.16
N ASP A 47 12.21 4.15 -12.06
CA ASP A 47 11.23 3.55 -12.98
C ASP A 47 10.43 2.38 -12.37
N VAL A 48 10.71 2.00 -11.12
CA VAL A 48 9.99 0.92 -10.44
C VAL A 48 8.68 1.45 -9.83
N VAL A 49 7.59 0.73 -10.09
CA VAL A 49 6.30 0.96 -9.43
C VAL A 49 6.19 0.06 -8.19
N VAL A 50 5.93 0.65 -7.03
CA VAL A 50 5.74 -0.05 -5.76
C VAL A 50 4.27 -0.12 -5.41
N PHE A 51 3.75 -1.33 -5.20
CA PHE A 51 2.43 -1.59 -4.64
C PHE A 51 2.57 -1.82 -3.13
N ASN A 52 2.10 -0.86 -2.34
CA ASN A 52 2.15 -0.94 -0.88
C ASN A 52 0.74 -1.26 -0.33
N PRO A 53 0.47 -2.50 0.14
CA PRO A 53 -0.85 -2.88 0.64
C PRO A 53 -1.24 -2.20 1.96
N ARG A 54 -0.31 -1.52 2.66
CA ARG A 54 -0.59 -0.84 3.92
C ARG A 54 -1.29 0.51 3.67
N ARG A 55 -2.58 0.59 4.00
CA ARG A 55 -3.39 1.80 3.85
C ARG A 55 -2.88 2.94 4.73
N LYS A 56 -2.93 4.16 4.19
CA LYS A 56 -2.70 5.40 4.97
C LYS A 56 -3.83 5.68 5.96
N SER A 57 -5.06 5.39 5.56
CA SER A 57 -6.26 5.60 6.36
C SER A 57 -7.00 4.28 6.48
N TRP A 58 -7.06 3.78 7.71
CA TRP A 58 -7.82 2.59 8.07
C TRP A 58 -8.52 2.85 9.39
N ASP A 59 -9.76 2.41 9.51
CA ASP A 59 -10.56 2.56 10.71
C ASP A 59 -11.24 1.22 11.04
N HIS A 60 -10.91 0.68 12.23
CA HIS A 60 -11.49 -0.55 12.76
C HIS A 60 -12.99 -0.45 13.06
N SER A 61 -13.53 0.76 13.15
CA SER A 61 -14.96 1.00 13.39
C SER A 61 -15.82 0.81 12.14
N TRP A 62 -15.21 0.60 10.96
CA TRP A 62 -15.96 0.35 9.74
C TRP A 62 -16.81 -0.92 9.85
N THR A 63 -18.13 -0.73 9.73
CA THR A 63 -19.10 -1.82 9.68
C THR A 63 -18.78 -2.74 8.51
N GLN A 64 -18.65 -4.04 8.79
CA GLN A 64 -18.44 -5.09 7.78
C GLN A 64 -19.76 -5.38 7.03
N SER A 65 -20.19 -4.44 6.21
CA SER A 65 -21.40 -4.55 5.38
C SER A 65 -21.05 -4.24 3.93
N ILE A 66 -21.74 -4.90 2.99
CA ILE A 66 -21.64 -4.59 1.56
C ILE A 66 -22.15 -3.17 1.23
N GLU A 67 -22.93 -2.58 2.13
CA GLU A 67 -23.42 -1.20 2.01
C GLU A 67 -22.36 -0.18 2.44
N ASN A 68 -21.34 -0.61 3.19
CA ASN A 68 -20.23 0.26 3.57
C ASN A 68 -19.20 0.27 2.44
N VAL A 69 -19.25 1.32 1.61
CA VAL A 69 -18.36 1.50 0.46
C VAL A 69 -16.89 1.46 0.86
N GLN A 70 -16.52 2.06 2.00
CA GLN A 70 -15.13 2.10 2.48
C GLN A 70 -14.62 0.70 2.86
N PHE A 71 -15.50 -0.13 3.44
CA PHE A 71 -15.19 -1.53 3.73
C PHE A 71 -15.17 -2.38 2.45
N CYS A 72 -16.07 -2.15 1.51
CA CYS A 72 -16.10 -2.89 0.24
C CYS A 72 -14.82 -2.69 -0.56
N GLU A 73 -14.34 -1.46 -0.66
CA GLU A 73 -13.04 -1.14 -1.28
C GLU A 73 -11.87 -1.82 -0.57
N GLN A 74 -12.06 -2.34 0.66
CA GLN A 74 -11.04 -3.09 1.42
C GLN A 74 -10.97 -4.57 1.08
N VAL A 75 -12.11 -5.20 0.79
CA VAL A 75 -12.21 -6.66 0.68
C VAL A 75 -12.46 -7.16 -0.72
N ASN A 76 -12.93 -6.31 -1.63
CA ASN A 76 -13.27 -6.62 -3.03
C ASN A 76 -12.36 -5.88 -4.00
#